data_AF-A0AAD7I6K9-F1
#
_entry.id   AF-A0AAD7I6K9-F1
#
_cell.length_a   1.000
_cell.length_b   1.000
_cell.length_c   1.000
_cell.angle_alpha   90.00
_cell.angle_beta   90.00
_cell.angle_gamma   90.00
#
_symmetry.space_group_name_H-M   'P 1'
#
loop_
_entity.id
_entity.type
_entity.pdbx_description
1 polymer ?
#
loop_
_entity_poly.entity_id
_entity_poly.type
_entity_poly.pdbx_seq_one_letter_code
_entity_poly.pdbx_strand_id
1 'polypeptide(L)'
;MVGFALFSRGHVHNSAIPVTIESWGALDFFREVLKRDPTDVSTLFELWCVSREKGAWGDTLLGMQKECTEMIKTGLVAAAKKTKVAMNYENYIKSLVEGKNLGLVGWPEGVEFKRMSKQSAVGPLRILRDALKAGTCRWKVLTPTEKARLIAQFKEMVESGEATEKVRKPKAKAQAK
;
A
#
# COMPACT_ATOMS: atom_id res chain seq x y z
N MET A 1 2.06 -1.61 -42.92
CA MET A 1 2.35 -1.71 -41.47
C MET A 1 2.79 -3.15 -41.22
N VAL A 2 3.90 -3.34 -40.51
CA VAL A 2 4.40 -4.67 -40.10
C VAL A 2 4.38 -4.71 -38.59
N GLY A 3 3.91 -5.82 -38.03
CA GLY A 3 3.81 -6.00 -36.60
C GLY A 3 3.32 -7.39 -36.22
N PHE A 4 3.39 -7.65 -34.92
CA PHE A 4 2.86 -8.84 -34.28
C PHE A 4 2.14 -8.45 -32.99
N ALA A 5 1.24 -9.30 -32.51
CA ALA A 5 0.56 -9.20 -31.24
C ALA A 5 0.65 -10.53 -30.49
N LEU A 6 0.86 -10.46 -29.19
CA LEU A 6 0.98 -11.62 -28.31
C LEU A 6 0.00 -11.47 -27.17
N PHE A 7 -0.90 -12.43 -27.04
CA PHE A 7 -1.89 -12.53 -25.99
C PHE A 7 -1.62 -13.79 -25.18
N SER A 8 -1.57 -13.65 -23.86
CA SER A 8 -1.23 -14.74 -22.96
C SER A 8 -2.02 -14.63 -21.66
N ARG A 9 -2.03 -15.68 -20.85
CA ARG A 9 -2.77 -15.71 -19.59
C ARG A 9 -2.11 -14.76 -18.58
N GLY A 10 -2.92 -13.85 -18.04
CA GLY A 10 -2.50 -13.01 -16.92
C GLY A 10 -2.54 -13.72 -15.57
N HIS A 11 -3.38 -14.78 -15.46
CA HIS A 11 -3.73 -15.43 -14.19
C HIS A 11 -3.82 -16.96 -14.33
N VAL A 12 -3.46 -17.69 -13.28
CA VAL A 12 -3.49 -19.17 -13.19
C VAL A 12 -4.88 -19.78 -13.47
N HIS A 13 -5.97 -19.05 -13.20
CA HIS A 13 -7.35 -19.50 -13.39
C HIS A 13 -7.94 -19.01 -14.72
N ASN A 14 -7.16 -18.27 -15.52
CA ASN A 14 -7.61 -17.84 -16.83
C ASN A 14 -7.51 -19.01 -17.81
N SER A 15 -8.65 -19.43 -18.36
CA SER A 15 -8.75 -20.48 -19.36
C SER A 15 -8.48 -19.99 -20.79
N ALA A 16 -8.15 -18.71 -20.97
CA ALA A 16 -7.77 -18.17 -22.27
C ALA A 16 -6.59 -18.94 -22.85
N ILE A 17 -6.70 -19.30 -24.12
CA ILE A 17 -5.63 -19.93 -24.88
C ILE A 17 -4.70 -18.80 -25.36
N PRO A 18 -3.38 -18.88 -25.11
CA PRO A 18 -2.44 -17.90 -25.64
C PRO A 18 -2.49 -17.85 -27.17
N VAL A 19 -2.43 -16.65 -27.74
CA VAL A 19 -2.51 -16.42 -29.19
C VAL A 19 -1.42 -15.47 -29.62
N THR A 20 -0.74 -15.82 -30.70
CA THR A 20 0.16 -14.93 -31.43
C THR A 20 -0.44 -14.62 -32.79
N ILE A 21 -0.45 -13.34 -33.16
CA ILE A 21 -0.94 -12.86 -34.46
C ILE A 21 0.21 -12.08 -35.09
N GLU A 22 0.39 -12.23 -36.40
CA GLU A 22 1.47 -11.57 -37.11
C GLU A 22 1.01 -11.03 -38.45
N SER A 23 1.82 -10.14 -38.99
CA SER A 23 1.72 -9.65 -40.36
C SER A 23 3.08 -9.73 -41.01
N TRP A 24 3.13 -10.17 -42.26
CA TRP A 24 4.33 -10.10 -43.11
C TRP A 24 5.60 -10.74 -42.49
N GLY A 25 5.47 -11.90 -41.85
CA GLY A 25 6.61 -12.61 -41.26
C GLY A 25 7.23 -11.93 -40.04
N ALA A 26 6.51 -11.02 -39.37
CA ALA A 26 7.04 -10.29 -38.21
C ALA A 26 7.51 -11.19 -37.05
N LEU A 27 7.06 -12.46 -36.98
CA LEU A 27 7.56 -13.41 -35.99
C LEU A 27 8.96 -13.96 -36.29
N ASP A 28 9.44 -13.87 -37.51
CA ASP A 28 10.81 -14.29 -37.86
C ASP A 28 11.84 -13.46 -37.07
N PHE A 29 11.51 -12.23 -36.68
CA PHE A 29 12.31 -11.43 -35.75
C PHE A 29 12.69 -12.19 -34.47
N PHE A 30 11.77 -12.99 -33.90
CA PHE A 30 12.05 -13.75 -32.68
C PHE A 30 13.12 -14.82 -32.94
N ARG A 31 13.04 -15.52 -34.08
CA ARG A 31 13.97 -16.60 -34.43
C ARG A 31 15.31 -16.05 -34.91
N GLU A 32 15.28 -15.00 -35.73
CA GLU A 32 16.47 -14.43 -36.38
C GLU A 32 17.25 -13.50 -35.44
N VAL A 33 16.56 -12.68 -34.65
CA VAL A 33 17.18 -11.68 -33.77
C VAL A 33 17.22 -12.15 -32.32
N LEU A 34 16.08 -12.56 -31.75
CA LEU A 34 16.02 -13.00 -30.35
C LEU A 34 16.53 -14.43 -30.13
N LYS A 35 16.76 -15.18 -31.22
CA LYS A 35 17.17 -16.59 -31.21
C LYS A 35 16.27 -17.47 -30.34
N ARG A 36 14.96 -17.18 -30.34
CA ARG A 36 13.94 -17.90 -29.57
C ARG A 36 12.69 -18.10 -30.42
N ASP A 37 11.95 -19.17 -30.18
CA ASP A 37 10.64 -19.31 -30.82
C ASP A 37 9.65 -18.29 -30.22
N PRO A 38 8.76 -17.69 -31.01
CA PRO A 38 7.69 -16.83 -30.50
C PRO A 38 6.86 -17.48 -29.39
N THR A 39 6.67 -18.79 -29.44
CA THR A 39 5.94 -19.56 -28.42
C THR A 39 6.70 -19.60 -27.09
N ASP A 40 8.03 -19.72 -27.15
CA ASP A 40 8.88 -19.67 -25.95
C ASP A 40 8.80 -18.30 -25.29
N VAL A 41 8.86 -17.23 -26.09
CA VAL A 41 8.74 -15.86 -25.56
C VAL A 41 7.35 -15.61 -25.00
N SER A 42 6.29 -16.15 -25.64
CA SER A 42 4.93 -16.12 -25.11
C SER A 42 4.82 -16.83 -23.77
N THR A 43 5.45 -17.99 -23.64
CA THR A 43 5.47 -18.78 -22.39
C THR A 43 6.25 -18.07 -21.30
N LEU A 44 7.38 -17.44 -21.62
CA LEU A 44 8.16 -16.66 -20.67
C LEU A 44 7.41 -15.40 -20.22
N PHE A 45 6.70 -14.75 -21.14
CA PHE A 45 5.85 -13.62 -20.82
C PHE A 45 4.68 -14.05 -19.92
N GLU A 46 4.05 -15.19 -20.20
CA GLU A 46 3.03 -15.78 -19.33
C GLU A 46 3.57 -16.07 -17.94
N LEU A 47 4.72 -16.75 -17.87
CA LEU A 47 5.38 -17.07 -16.63
C LEU A 47 5.67 -15.79 -15.84
N TRP A 48 6.18 -14.75 -16.50
CA TRP A 48 6.40 -13.45 -15.86
C TRP A 48 5.10 -12.83 -15.31
N CYS A 49 4.00 -12.87 -16.07
CA CYS A 49 2.68 -12.38 -15.64
C CYS A 49 2.15 -13.17 -14.43
N VAL A 50 2.14 -14.50 -14.51
CA VAL A 50 1.67 -15.40 -13.45
C VAL A 50 2.57 -15.33 -12.21
N SER A 51 3.89 -15.22 -12.41
CA SER A 51 4.86 -15.02 -11.33
C SER A 51 4.71 -13.65 -10.67
N ARG A 52 4.15 -12.63 -11.34
CA ARG A 52 3.76 -11.36 -10.68
C ARG A 52 2.62 -11.58 -9.69
N GLU A 53 1.65 -12.43 -10.01
CA GLU A 53 0.57 -12.79 -9.09
C GLU A 53 1.05 -13.66 -7.93
N LYS A 54 2.02 -14.56 -8.17
CA LYS A 54 2.59 -15.45 -7.15
C LYS A 54 3.78 -14.87 -6.36
N GLY A 55 4.35 -13.73 -6.76
CA GLY A 55 5.36 -13.02 -5.98
C GLY A 55 6.82 -13.20 -6.42
N ALA A 56 7.16 -12.93 -7.68
CA ALA A 56 8.56 -12.83 -8.13
C ALA A 56 9.27 -11.51 -7.75
N TRP A 57 8.54 -10.55 -7.18
CA TRP A 57 8.99 -9.70 -6.07
C TRP A 57 7.84 -9.71 -5.08
N GLY A 58 7.65 -10.86 -4.42
CA GLY A 58 6.54 -11.06 -3.49
C GLY A 58 6.44 -9.90 -2.53
N ASP A 59 5.26 -9.71 -1.96
CA ASP A 59 5.02 -8.79 -0.85
C ASP A 59 5.95 -9.16 0.33
N THR A 60 7.22 -8.83 0.20
CA THR A 60 8.21 -8.99 1.25
C THR A 60 7.75 -8.07 2.34
N LEU A 61 7.77 -8.56 3.56
CA LEU A 61 7.32 -7.78 4.70
C LEU A 61 7.97 -6.39 4.69
N LEU A 62 9.29 -6.34 4.47
CA LEU A 62 10.05 -5.10 4.40
C LEU A 62 9.65 -4.21 3.21
N GLY A 63 9.45 -4.78 2.02
CA GLY A 63 9.02 -4.05 0.83
C GLY A 63 7.64 -3.42 1.03
N MET A 64 6.69 -4.17 1.57
CA MET A 64 5.33 -3.70 1.87
C MET A 64 5.31 -2.63 2.96
N GLN A 65 6.09 -2.83 4.03
CA GLN A 65 6.24 -1.83 5.07
C GLN A 65 6.76 -0.51 4.49
N LYS A 66 7.77 -0.59 3.61
CA LYS A 66 8.36 0.58 2.93
C LYS A 66 7.34 1.26 2.00
N GLU A 67 6.65 0.48 1.17
CA GLU A 67 5.63 0.99 0.24
C GLU A 67 4.50 1.71 1.00
N CYS A 68 3.90 1.06 2.00
CA CYS A 68 2.85 1.67 2.82
C CYS A 68 3.35 2.93 3.54
N THR A 69 4.59 2.91 4.06
CA THR A 69 5.18 4.07 4.73
C THR A 69 5.30 5.27 3.79
N GLU A 70 5.82 5.05 2.57
CA GLU A 70 5.96 6.12 1.59
C GLU A 70 4.60 6.61 1.08
N MET A 71 3.61 5.74 0.89
CA MET A 71 2.25 6.16 0.52
C MET A 71 1.61 7.04 1.59
N ILE A 72 1.65 6.61 2.86
CA ILE A 72 1.11 7.39 3.99
C ILE A 72 1.83 8.73 4.10
N LYS A 73 3.16 8.74 4.00
CA LYS A 73 3.97 9.96 4.07
C LYS A 73 3.69 10.92 2.92
N THR A 74 3.63 10.41 1.70
CA THR A 74 3.34 11.21 0.50
C THR A 74 1.95 11.84 0.60
N GLY A 75 0.94 11.05 0.97
CA GLY A 75 -0.41 11.55 1.20
C GLY A 75 -0.48 12.60 2.31
N LEU A 76 0.30 12.43 3.39
CA LEU A 76 0.35 13.37 4.51
C LEU A 76 0.95 14.71 4.08
N VAL A 77 2.06 14.68 3.35
CA VAL A 77 2.73 15.89 2.83
C VAL A 77 1.80 16.63 1.86
N ALA A 78 1.12 15.89 0.98
CA ALA A 78 0.14 16.45 0.05
C ALA A 78 -1.02 17.13 0.78
N ALA A 79 -1.63 16.46 1.76
CA ALA A 79 -2.75 17.01 2.54
C ALA A 79 -2.34 18.20 3.43
N ALA A 80 -1.15 18.14 4.02
CA ALA A 80 -0.63 19.20 4.88
C ALA A 80 -0.12 20.42 4.10
N LYS A 81 0.06 20.32 2.78
CA LYS A 81 0.69 21.35 1.91
C LYS A 81 2.05 21.83 2.45
N LYS A 82 2.77 20.95 3.17
CA LYS A 82 4.03 21.26 3.86
C LYS A 82 4.97 20.06 3.78
N THR A 83 6.23 20.31 3.44
CA THR A 83 7.24 19.25 3.20
C THR A 83 7.83 18.64 4.48
N LYS A 84 7.75 19.33 5.63
CA LYS A 84 8.37 18.90 6.91
C LYS A 84 7.36 18.29 7.90
N VAL A 85 6.34 17.57 7.41
CA VAL A 85 5.37 16.90 8.28
C VAL A 85 5.66 15.41 8.34
N ALA A 86 5.94 14.91 9.55
CA ALA A 86 6.17 13.49 9.81
C ALA A 86 4.97 12.85 10.50
N MET A 87 4.74 11.58 10.20
CA MET A 87 3.71 10.75 10.83
C MET A 87 4.13 10.38 12.26
N ASN A 88 3.25 10.62 13.23
CA ASN A 88 3.47 10.24 14.63
C ASN A 88 2.35 9.30 15.08
N TYR A 89 2.62 7.98 15.05
CA TYR A 89 1.64 6.97 15.42
C TYR A 89 1.30 6.98 16.93
N GLU A 90 2.28 7.25 17.81
CA GLU A 90 2.09 7.21 19.27
C GLU A 90 1.25 8.38 19.83
N ASN A 91 1.28 9.52 19.14
CA ASN A 91 0.53 10.72 19.51
C ASN A 91 -0.29 11.21 18.32
N TYR A 92 -0.84 10.29 17.54
CA TYR A 92 -1.53 10.59 16.28
C TYR A 92 -2.65 11.61 16.47
N ILE A 93 -3.53 11.37 17.45
CA ILE A 93 -4.63 12.28 17.76
C ILE A 93 -4.13 13.69 18.08
N LYS A 94 -3.24 13.84 19.06
CA LYS A 94 -2.75 15.17 19.47
C LYS A 94 -1.99 15.90 18.36
N SER A 95 -1.08 15.20 17.68
CA SER A 95 -0.13 15.83 16.76
C SER A 95 -0.69 16.14 15.37
N LEU A 96 -1.65 15.35 14.89
CA LEU A 96 -2.21 15.48 13.54
C LEU A 96 -3.67 15.90 13.59
N VAL A 97 -4.51 15.16 14.33
CA VAL A 97 -5.96 15.40 14.38
C VAL A 97 -6.26 16.70 15.13
N GLU A 98 -5.68 16.89 16.32
CA GLU A 98 -5.90 18.09 17.13
C GLU A 98 -5.08 19.28 16.65
N GLY A 99 -3.77 19.09 16.49
CA GLY A 99 -2.84 20.17 16.17
C GLY A 99 -2.87 20.65 14.72
N LYS A 100 -3.31 19.82 13.76
CA LYS A 100 -3.29 20.17 12.33
C LYS A 100 -4.64 19.98 11.62
N ASN A 101 -5.67 19.49 12.33
CA ASN A 101 -6.96 19.12 11.76
C ASN A 101 -6.82 18.17 10.55
N LEU A 102 -5.83 17.27 10.60
CA LEU A 102 -5.59 16.26 9.56
C LEU A 102 -5.85 14.87 10.14
N GLY A 103 -6.66 14.10 9.43
CA GLY A 103 -6.94 12.71 9.77
C GLY A 103 -6.75 11.81 8.57
N LEU A 104 -6.25 10.61 8.85
CA LEU A 104 -6.31 9.47 7.95
C LEU A 104 -7.67 8.81 8.14
N VAL A 105 -8.54 8.91 7.14
CA VAL A 105 -9.91 8.38 7.16
C VAL A 105 -9.98 7.11 6.34
N GLY A 106 -10.89 6.20 6.72
CA GLY A 106 -11.09 4.92 6.03
C GLY A 106 -9.94 3.93 6.24
N TRP A 107 -9.36 3.94 7.45
CA TRP A 107 -8.41 2.91 7.85
C TRP A 107 -9.10 1.54 7.80
N PRO A 108 -8.48 0.49 7.21
CA PRO A 108 -9.14 -0.80 7.06
C PRO A 108 -9.43 -1.47 8.40
N GLU A 109 -10.58 -2.14 8.50
CA GLU A 109 -10.95 -2.96 9.65
C GLU A 109 -10.03 -4.19 9.76
N GLY A 110 -9.69 -4.59 10.98
CA GLY A 110 -8.78 -5.71 11.25
C GLY A 110 -7.30 -5.43 10.99
N VAL A 111 -6.92 -4.20 10.62
CA VAL A 111 -5.53 -3.77 10.50
C VAL A 111 -5.15 -2.90 11.69
N GLU A 112 -4.23 -3.36 12.53
CA GLU A 112 -3.77 -2.59 13.69
C GLU A 112 -3.17 -1.23 13.29
N PHE A 113 -3.58 -0.16 13.99
CA PHE A 113 -3.06 1.18 13.80
C PHE A 113 -1.72 1.34 14.55
N LYS A 114 -0.64 0.87 13.92
CA LYS A 114 0.73 0.99 14.45
C LYS A 114 1.72 1.38 13.36
N ARG A 115 2.95 1.68 13.76
CA ARG A 115 4.05 1.96 12.82
C ARG A 115 4.21 0.77 11.85
N MET A 116 4.41 1.06 10.57
CA MET A 116 4.58 0.02 9.56
C MET A 116 5.72 -0.95 9.92
N SER A 117 6.85 -0.45 10.44
CA SER A 117 7.96 -1.32 10.88
C SER A 117 7.60 -2.30 12.01
N LYS A 118 6.51 -2.07 12.74
CA LYS A 118 6.00 -2.96 13.79
C LYS A 118 4.90 -3.90 13.28
N GLN A 119 4.49 -3.79 12.02
CA GLN A 119 3.60 -4.76 11.37
C GLN A 119 4.40 -6.01 11.01
N SER A 120 4.10 -7.14 11.64
CA SER A 120 4.81 -8.41 11.43
C SER A 120 4.19 -9.28 10.34
N ALA A 121 2.97 -8.94 9.88
CA ALA A 121 2.21 -9.75 8.94
C ALA A 121 2.03 -9.03 7.60
N VAL A 122 2.19 -9.79 6.52
CA VAL A 122 2.03 -9.30 5.14
C VAL A 122 0.55 -9.08 4.80
N GLY A 123 -0.35 -9.92 5.31
CA GLY A 123 -1.80 -9.81 5.05
C GLY A 123 -2.39 -8.43 5.38
N PRO A 124 -2.23 -7.92 6.62
CA PRO A 124 -2.68 -6.59 6.99
C PRO A 124 -2.05 -5.47 6.16
N LEU A 125 -0.77 -5.60 5.80
CA LEU A 125 -0.09 -4.61 4.96
C LEU A 125 -0.64 -4.59 3.53
N ARG A 126 -1.00 -5.75 2.98
CA ARG A 126 -1.64 -5.84 1.66
C ARG A 126 -3.00 -5.14 1.67
N ILE A 127 -3.84 -5.42 2.66
CA ILE A 127 -5.15 -4.77 2.82
C ILE A 127 -4.99 -3.24 2.91
N LEU A 128 -4.04 -2.78 3.73
CA LEU A 128 -3.76 -1.35 3.87
C LEU A 128 -3.25 -0.72 2.57
N ARG A 129 -2.32 -1.37 1.88
CA ARG A 129 -1.79 -0.90 0.58
C ARG A 129 -2.92 -0.75 -0.42
N ASP A 130 -3.77 -1.76 -0.54
CA ASP A 130 -4.84 -1.78 -1.53
C ASP A 130 -5.88 -0.69 -1.21
N ALA A 131 -6.20 -0.46 0.07
CA ALA A 131 -7.06 0.65 0.51
C ALA A 131 -6.43 2.03 0.23
N LEU A 132 -5.12 2.19 0.42
CA LEU A 132 -4.39 3.42 0.07
C LEU A 132 -4.37 3.66 -1.44
N LYS A 133 -4.23 2.60 -2.26
CA LYS A 133 -4.24 2.68 -3.74
C LYS A 133 -5.63 2.99 -4.27
N ALA A 134 -6.67 2.38 -3.69
CA ALA A 134 -8.06 2.64 -4.03
C ALA A 134 -8.52 4.03 -3.56
N GLY A 135 -7.78 4.68 -2.66
CA GLY A 135 -8.16 5.96 -2.06
C GLY A 135 -9.28 5.87 -1.02
N THR A 136 -9.67 4.66 -0.61
CA THR A 136 -10.60 4.42 0.49
C THR A 136 -9.94 4.77 1.83
N CYS A 137 -8.63 4.52 1.97
CA CYS A 137 -7.80 5.04 3.03
C CYS A 137 -7.03 6.27 2.53
N ARG A 138 -7.30 7.47 3.09
CA ARG A 138 -6.65 8.71 2.63
C ARG A 138 -6.60 9.80 3.68
N TRP A 139 -5.66 10.72 3.51
CA TRP A 139 -5.57 11.92 4.34
C TRP A 139 -6.65 12.93 3.94
N LYS A 140 -7.29 13.52 4.96
CA LYS A 140 -8.31 14.54 4.78
C LYS A 140 -8.17 15.63 5.84
N VAL A 141 -8.41 16.88 5.43
CA VAL A 141 -8.62 17.99 6.37
C VAL A 141 -9.99 17.82 7.01
N LEU A 142 -10.01 17.69 8.32
CA LEU A 142 -11.19 17.37 9.10
C LEU A 142 -11.96 18.64 9.47
N THR A 143 -13.27 18.57 9.32
CA THR A 143 -14.19 19.49 9.99
C THR A 143 -14.28 19.19 11.50
N PRO A 144 -14.80 20.10 12.34
CA PRO A 144 -14.93 19.87 13.78
C PRO A 144 -15.73 18.61 14.14
N THR A 145 -16.79 18.31 13.38
CA THR A 145 -17.63 17.12 13.56
C THR A 145 -16.89 15.84 13.17
N GLU A 146 -16.20 15.84 12.02
CA GLU A 146 -15.38 14.71 11.59
C GLU A 146 -14.21 14.44 12.55
N LYS A 147 -13.62 15.50 13.10
CA LYS A 147 -12.59 15.42 14.12
C LYS A 147 -13.11 14.72 15.38
N ALA A 148 -14.26 15.12 15.89
CA ALA A 148 -14.87 14.49 17.06
C ALA A 148 -15.17 12.99 16.80
N ARG A 149 -15.70 12.67 15.62
CA ARG A 149 -15.97 11.28 15.22
C ARG A 149 -14.69 10.44 15.12
N LEU A 150 -13.64 10.97 14.51
CA LEU A 150 -12.37 10.26 14.38
C LEU A 150 -11.70 10.04 15.74
N ILE A 151 -11.80 11.01 16.65
CA ILE A 151 -11.32 10.85 18.03
C ILE A 151 -12.11 9.75 18.76
N ALA A 152 -13.43 9.69 18.60
CA ALA A 152 -14.24 8.64 19.21
C ALA A 152 -13.87 7.25 18.67
N GLN A 153 -13.79 7.09 17.35
CA GLN A 153 -13.34 5.84 16.71
C GLN A 153 -11.94 5.42 17.16
N PHE A 154 -11.03 6.38 17.33
CA PHE A 154 -9.68 6.06 17.80
C PHE A 154 -9.67 5.62 19.26
N LYS A 155 -10.53 6.17 20.12
CA LYS A 155 -10.68 5.70 21.50
C LYS A 155 -11.19 4.27 21.54
N GLU A 156 -12.19 3.93 20.73
CA GLU A 156 -12.70 2.56 20.59
C GLU A 156 -11.58 1.60 20.14
N MET A 157 -10.78 1.99 19.14
CA MET A 157 -9.61 1.19 18.70
C MET A 157 -8.52 1.04 19.78
N VAL A 158 -8.36 2.02 20.67
CA VAL A 158 -7.42 1.90 21.81
C VAL A 158 -7.99 0.95 22.87
N GLU A 159 -9.29 1.01 23.14
CA GLU A 159 -9.96 0.12 24.08
C GLU A 159 -9.97 -1.34 23.60
N SER A 160 -10.12 -1.58 22.30
CA SER A 160 -10.01 -2.91 21.70
C SER A 160 -8.57 -3.43 21.59
N GLY A 161 -7.57 -2.57 21.79
CA GLY A 161 -6.15 -2.89 21.66
C GLY A 161 -5.60 -2.84 20.23
N GLU A 162 -6.42 -2.46 19.24
CA GLU A 162 -6.02 -2.32 17.83
C GLU A 162 -5.16 -1.07 17.56
N ALA A 163 -5.21 -0.08 18.46
CA ALA A 163 -4.39 1.12 18.42
C ALA A 163 -3.64 1.34 19.74
N THR A 164 -2.51 2.04 19.67
CA THR A 164 -1.73 2.40 20.87
C THR A 164 -1.64 3.91 21.02
N GLU A 165 -2.07 4.43 22.17
CA GLU A 165 -1.83 5.83 22.57
C GLU A 165 -0.86 5.90 23.74
N LYS A 166 0.16 6.75 23.63
CA LYS A 166 1.12 6.94 24.72
C LYS A 166 0.55 7.90 25.76
N VAL A 167 0.01 7.35 26.85
CA VAL A 167 -0.34 8.14 28.04
C VAL A 167 0.96 8.59 28.71
N ARG A 168 1.13 9.90 28.88
CA ARG A 168 2.34 10.48 29.49
C ARG A 168 2.34 10.13 31.00
N LYS A 169 3.40 9.51 31.51
CA LYS A 169 3.60 9.32 32.96
C LYS A 169 3.54 10.70 33.66
N PRO A 170 2.79 10.85 34.77
CA PRO A 170 2.83 12.08 35.54
C PRO A 170 4.25 12.34 36.05
N LYS A 171 4.75 13.57 35.88
CA LYS A 171 6.03 13.98 36.47
C LYS A 171 5.87 13.95 37.99
N ALA A 172 6.64 13.11 38.69
CA ALA A 172 6.74 13.17 40.14
C ALA A 172 7.21 14.57 40.55
N LYS A 173 6.45 15.23 41.43
CA LYS A 173 6.84 16.52 42.01
C LYS A 173 8.06 16.26 42.90
N ALA A 174 9.20 16.88 42.58
CA ALA A 174 10.33 16.92 43.49
C ALA A 174 9.91 17.67 44.76
N GLN A 175 9.94 17.01 45.90
CA GLN A 175 9.79 17.65 47.22
C GLN A 175 11.05 18.47 47.47
N ALA A 176 10.90 19.79 47.59
CA ALA A 176 11.93 20.65 48.14
C ALA A 176 11.97 20.45 49.66
N LYS A 177 13.14 20.15 50.20
CA LYS A 177 13.46 20.21 51.61
C LYS A 177 14.77 20.97 51.77
#